data_AF-I4EW97-F1
#
_entry.id   AF-I4EW97-F1
#
_cell.length_a   1.000
_cell.length_b   1.000
_cell.length_c   1.000
_cell.angle_alpha   90.00
_cell.angle_beta   90.00
_cell.angle_gamma   90.00
#
_symmetry.space_group_name_H-M   'P 1'
#
loop_
_entity.id
_entity.type
_entity.pdbx_description
1 polymer ?
#
loop_
_entity_poly.entity_id
_entity_poly.type
_entity_poly.pdbx_seq_one_letter_code
_entity_poly.pdbx_strand_id
1 'polypeptide(L)'
;MAGLALLRPGTPPSDGHLVDAALLDLAVPLGIEPAGLQPDLLWSAEVPLSRGTGRVAVLVAYSPGGALVVTTWAGVDRGAVSCGVQTPPGVTDVATLTVARTCDVALPGLGQTDDGRWLVVTAPPAAASAQLLGGRGQVLAPLPLTAGGTVVPMTDGARSVRTLDAAGRPLAETPIAPVPTAPFGDFGPGPAR
;
A
#
# COMPACT_ATOMS: atom_id res chain seq x y z
N MET A 1 7.88 -19.47 -8.10
CA MET A 1 7.22 -18.55 -9.06
C MET A 1 8.27 -17.55 -9.54
N ALA A 2 8.28 -17.17 -10.82
CA ALA A 2 9.18 -16.11 -11.30
C ALA A 2 8.82 -14.80 -10.58
N GLY A 3 9.81 -14.06 -10.09
CA GLY A 3 9.57 -12.84 -9.31
C GLY A 3 8.85 -11.78 -10.16
N LEU A 4 7.81 -11.16 -9.60
CA LEU A 4 7.12 -10.03 -10.23
C LEU A 4 8.09 -8.85 -10.34
N ALA A 5 8.17 -8.25 -11.53
CA ALA A 5 8.94 -7.02 -11.72
C ALA A 5 8.20 -5.85 -11.06
N LEU A 6 8.99 -4.93 -10.50
CA LEU A 6 8.48 -3.71 -9.90
C LEU A 6 8.03 -2.72 -10.99
N LEU A 7 6.80 -2.22 -10.90
CA LEU A 7 6.30 -1.16 -11.79
C LEU A 7 6.81 0.24 -11.40
N ARG A 8 7.22 0.41 -10.13
CA ARG A 8 7.82 1.64 -9.61
C ARG A 8 9.18 1.32 -9.00
N PRO A 9 10.14 2.27 -8.98
CA PRO A 9 11.39 2.08 -8.25
C PRO A 9 11.10 1.60 -6.82
N GLY A 10 11.92 0.71 -6.28
CA GLY A 10 11.68 0.11 -4.97
C GLY A 10 12.69 -0.99 -4.67
N THR A 11 12.55 -1.63 -3.51
CA THR A 11 13.38 -2.76 -3.12
C THR A 11 12.56 -4.03 -3.30
N PRO A 12 12.90 -4.93 -4.24
CA PRO A 12 12.13 -6.16 -4.42
C PRO A 12 12.16 -7.00 -3.13
N PRO A 13 11.05 -7.65 -2.77
CA PRO A 13 11.00 -8.47 -1.56
C PRO A 13 12.00 -9.65 -1.68
N SER A 14 12.81 -9.84 -0.64
CA SER A 14 13.94 -10.77 -0.65
C SER A 14 13.56 -12.25 -0.59
N ASP A 15 12.34 -12.60 -0.15
CA ASP A 15 11.91 -14.00 0.05
C ASP A 15 10.54 -14.38 -0.53
N GLY A 16 9.88 -13.50 -1.31
CA GLY A 16 8.65 -13.79 -2.07
C GLY A 16 7.39 -14.07 -1.24
N HIS A 17 7.53 -14.49 0.03
CA HIS A 17 6.44 -14.89 0.92
C HIS A 17 5.31 -13.84 1.04
N LEU A 18 5.67 -12.55 1.12
CA LEU A 18 4.69 -11.47 1.23
C LEU A 18 3.84 -11.33 -0.05
N VAL A 19 4.44 -11.55 -1.22
CA VAL A 19 3.76 -11.54 -2.52
C VAL A 19 2.87 -12.76 -2.63
N ASP A 20 3.35 -13.94 -2.25
CA ASP A 20 2.58 -15.18 -2.30
C ASP A 20 1.34 -15.11 -1.40
N ALA A 21 1.49 -14.59 -0.18
CA ALA A 21 0.36 -14.36 0.73
C ALA A 21 -0.68 -13.40 0.15
N ALA A 22 -0.22 -12.29 -0.46
CA ALA A 22 -1.10 -11.32 -1.09
C ALA A 22 -1.88 -11.89 -2.27
N LEU A 23 -1.22 -12.72 -3.09
CA LEU A 23 -1.87 -13.36 -4.23
C LEU A 23 -2.92 -14.39 -3.79
N LEU A 24 -2.61 -15.21 -2.77
CA LEU A 24 -3.55 -16.18 -2.24
C LEU A 24 -4.79 -15.50 -1.63
N ASP A 25 -4.60 -14.41 -0.89
CA ASP A 25 -5.70 -13.65 -0.28
C ASP A 25 -6.65 -13.03 -1.31
N LEU A 26 -6.12 -12.64 -2.48
CA LEU A 26 -6.96 -12.17 -3.60
C LEU A 26 -7.61 -13.33 -4.37
N ALA A 27 -6.85 -14.41 -4.62
CA ALA A 27 -7.24 -15.50 -5.50
C ALA A 27 -8.33 -16.39 -4.88
N VAL A 28 -8.19 -16.74 -3.58
CA VAL A 28 -9.09 -17.66 -2.88
C VAL A 28 -10.54 -17.17 -2.85
N PRO A 29 -10.85 -15.91 -2.45
CA PRO A 29 -12.22 -15.42 -2.45
C PRO A 29 -12.83 -15.30 -3.85
N LEU A 30 -12.00 -15.12 -4.88
CA LEU A 30 -12.42 -15.02 -6.27
C LEU A 30 -12.55 -16.39 -6.95
N GLY A 31 -12.16 -17.48 -6.28
CA GLY A 31 -12.24 -18.84 -6.81
C GLY A 31 -11.37 -19.07 -8.04
N ILE A 32 -10.22 -18.39 -8.13
CA ILE A 32 -9.30 -18.50 -9.26
C ILE A 32 -7.89 -18.83 -8.79
N GLU A 33 -7.05 -19.28 -9.73
CA GLU A 33 -5.62 -19.44 -9.48
C GLU A 33 -4.92 -18.07 -9.42
N PRO A 34 -3.88 -17.91 -8.57
CA PRO A 34 -3.07 -16.69 -8.48
C PRO A 34 -2.58 -16.14 -9.83
N ALA A 35 -2.18 -17.02 -10.75
CA ALA A 35 -1.71 -16.62 -12.07
C ALA A 35 -2.82 -16.01 -12.95
N GLY A 36 -4.09 -16.36 -12.68
CA GLY A 36 -5.26 -15.82 -13.37
C GLY A 36 -5.58 -14.37 -13.01
N LEU A 37 -4.98 -13.83 -11.94
CA LEU A 37 -5.12 -12.44 -11.51
C LEU A 37 -4.30 -11.44 -12.34
N GLN A 38 -3.41 -11.92 -13.22
CA GLN A 38 -2.44 -11.09 -13.94
C GLN A 38 -1.75 -10.07 -13.00
N PRO A 39 -1.12 -10.53 -11.91
CA PRO A 39 -0.63 -9.63 -10.89
C PRO A 39 0.66 -8.94 -11.31
N ASP A 40 0.78 -7.67 -10.95
CA ASP A 40 2.03 -6.91 -11.00
C ASP A 40 2.38 -6.38 -9.62
N LEU A 41 3.68 -6.31 -9.32
CA LEU A 41 4.18 -5.69 -8.11
C LEU A 41 4.31 -4.19 -8.35
N LEU A 42 3.36 -3.40 -7.83
CA LEU A 42 3.37 -1.95 -8.01
C LEU A 42 4.60 -1.32 -7.35
N TRP A 43 4.85 -1.71 -6.10
CA TRP A 43 5.91 -1.14 -5.28
C TRP A 43 6.21 -2.06 -4.09
N SER A 44 7.45 -2.04 -3.62
CA SER A 44 7.84 -2.70 -2.37
C SER A 44 9.03 -1.99 -1.71
N ALA A 45 9.12 -2.13 -0.39
CA ALA A 45 10.22 -1.60 0.39
C ALA A 45 10.51 -2.44 1.63
N GLU A 46 11.76 -2.36 2.07
CA GLU A 46 12.17 -2.77 3.40
C GLU A 46 12.05 -1.58 4.36
N VAL A 47 11.59 -1.86 5.58
CA VAL A 47 11.36 -0.87 6.64
C VAL A 47 12.32 -1.20 7.78
N PRO A 48 13.28 -0.30 8.11
CA PRO A 48 14.15 -0.54 9.24
C PRO A 48 13.35 -0.48 10.54
N LEU A 49 13.44 -1.53 11.36
CA LEU A 49 12.78 -1.60 12.66
C LEU A 49 13.81 -1.69 13.79
N SER A 50 13.38 -1.33 14.99
CA SER A 50 14.18 -1.46 16.21
C SER A 50 14.67 -2.90 16.45
N ARG A 51 13.93 -3.90 15.94
CA ARG A 51 14.24 -5.34 16.06
C ARG A 51 14.05 -6.05 14.72
N GLY A 52 14.91 -5.74 13.75
CA GLY A 52 14.95 -6.42 12.45
C GLY A 52 14.48 -5.54 11.30
N THR A 53 13.95 -6.18 10.25
CA THR A 53 13.55 -5.50 9.02
C THR A 53 12.11 -5.85 8.69
N GLY A 54 11.25 -4.86 8.71
CA GLY A 54 9.90 -4.95 8.17
C GLY A 54 9.92 -4.93 6.64
N ARG A 55 8.85 -5.39 6.02
CA ARG A 55 8.67 -5.39 4.57
C ARG A 55 7.26 -4.96 4.24
N VAL A 56 7.13 -4.26 3.13
CA VAL A 56 5.84 -3.85 2.57
C VAL A 56 5.81 -4.18 1.07
N ALA A 57 4.67 -4.67 0.60
CA ALA A 57 4.41 -4.88 -0.81
C ALA A 57 3.03 -4.30 -1.17
N VAL A 58 2.98 -3.60 -2.30
CA VAL A 58 1.74 -3.14 -2.93
C VAL A 58 1.62 -3.85 -4.26
N LEU A 59 0.57 -4.65 -4.41
CA LEU A 59 0.29 -5.39 -5.64
C LEU A 59 -0.91 -4.78 -6.34
N VAL A 60 -0.89 -4.84 -7.66
CA VAL A 60 -2.06 -4.63 -8.49
C VAL A 60 -2.39 -5.93 -9.22
N ALA A 61 -3.67 -6.17 -9.45
CA ALA A 61 -4.17 -7.35 -10.13
C ALA A 61 -5.46 -7.02 -10.84
N TYR A 62 -5.79 -7.80 -11.86
CA TYR A 62 -7.07 -7.73 -12.55
C TYR A 62 -7.88 -8.99 -12.25
N SER A 63 -9.10 -8.81 -11.80
CA SER A 63 -10.05 -9.93 -11.75
C SER A 63 -10.38 -10.38 -13.18
N PRO A 64 -10.87 -11.62 -13.39
CA PRO A 64 -11.31 -12.08 -14.70
C PRO A 64 -12.39 -11.20 -15.34
N GLY A 65 -13.17 -10.48 -14.53
CA GLY A 65 -14.16 -9.51 -14.98
C GLY A 65 -13.58 -8.14 -15.35
N GLY A 66 -12.26 -7.96 -15.33
CA GLY A 66 -11.57 -6.71 -15.64
C GLY A 66 -11.55 -5.68 -14.51
N ALA A 67 -11.94 -6.06 -13.29
CA ALA A 67 -11.87 -5.15 -12.15
C ALA A 67 -10.42 -5.03 -11.66
N LEU A 68 -9.93 -3.80 -11.53
CA LEU A 68 -8.62 -3.53 -10.95
C LEU A 68 -8.70 -3.65 -9.43
N VAL A 69 -7.77 -4.42 -8.86
CA VAL A 69 -7.64 -4.66 -7.44
C VAL A 69 -6.24 -4.24 -7.01
N VAL A 70 -6.15 -3.45 -5.95
CA VAL A 70 -4.90 -3.01 -5.36
C VAL A 70 -4.87 -3.51 -3.92
N THR A 71 -3.84 -4.26 -3.54
CA THR A 71 -3.70 -4.79 -2.18
C THR A 71 -2.38 -4.33 -1.57
N THR A 72 -2.39 -4.06 -0.28
CA THR A 72 -1.20 -3.66 0.48
C THR A 72 -0.97 -4.67 1.59
N TRP A 73 0.25 -5.18 1.66
CA TRP A 73 0.67 -6.17 2.63
C TRP A 73 1.91 -5.70 3.36
N ALA A 74 1.98 -6.03 4.65
CA ALA A 74 3.12 -5.74 5.49
C ALA A 74 3.55 -7.00 6.25
N GLY A 75 4.82 -7.07 6.63
CA GLY A 75 5.36 -8.22 7.35
C GLY A 75 6.66 -7.91 8.07
N VAL A 76 7.00 -8.76 9.03
CA VAL A 76 8.30 -8.80 9.72
C VAL A 76 8.69 -10.25 9.83
N ASP A 77 9.96 -10.57 9.57
CA ASP A 77 10.46 -11.95 9.51
C ASP A 77 9.62 -12.83 8.57
N ARG A 78 8.93 -13.84 9.12
CA ARG A 78 8.00 -14.73 8.39
C ARG A 78 6.53 -14.34 8.55
N GLY A 79 6.22 -13.30 9.33
CA GLY A 79 4.86 -12.80 9.50
C GLY A 79 4.44 -11.98 8.28
N ALA A 80 3.20 -12.16 7.84
CA ALA A 80 2.56 -11.35 6.81
C ALA A 80 1.13 -11.02 7.22
N VAL A 81 0.73 -9.77 7.03
CA VAL A 81 -0.61 -9.27 7.32
C VAL A 81 -1.12 -8.44 6.16
N SER A 82 -2.40 -8.63 5.82
CA SER A 82 -3.11 -7.78 4.87
C SER A 82 -3.38 -6.43 5.54
N CYS A 83 -2.94 -5.35 4.90
CA CYS A 83 -3.39 -4.00 5.23
C CYS A 83 -4.69 -3.64 4.48
N GLY A 84 -5.19 -4.57 3.66
CA GLY A 84 -6.45 -4.52 2.97
C GLY A 84 -6.37 -4.17 1.49
N VAL A 85 -7.55 -4.18 0.88
CA VAL A 85 -7.76 -4.12 -0.56
C VAL A 85 -8.50 -2.84 -0.94
N GLN A 86 -8.22 -2.35 -2.13
CA GLN A 86 -8.90 -1.21 -2.77
C GLN A 86 -9.24 -1.61 -4.20
N THR A 87 -10.40 -1.16 -4.68
CA THR A 87 -10.91 -1.48 -6.02
C THR A 87 -11.16 -0.20 -6.80
N PRO A 88 -10.11 0.42 -7.37
CA PRO A 88 -10.29 1.52 -8.30
C PRO A 88 -11.15 1.09 -9.50
N PRO A 89 -11.74 2.03 -10.25
CA PRO A 89 -12.37 1.72 -11.52
C PRO A 89 -11.42 0.89 -12.41
N GLY A 90 -11.92 -0.16 -13.08
CA GLY A 90 -11.07 -1.04 -13.91
C GLY A 90 -10.33 -0.31 -15.05
N VAL A 91 -10.81 0.86 -15.45
CA VAL A 91 -10.20 1.75 -16.46
C VAL A 91 -9.09 2.65 -15.89
N THR A 92 -8.80 2.56 -14.60
CA THR A 92 -7.78 3.41 -13.96
C THR A 92 -6.40 3.00 -14.46
N ASP A 93 -5.64 3.97 -14.95
CA ASP A 93 -4.24 3.77 -15.29
C ASP A 93 -3.40 3.58 -14.02
N VAL A 94 -2.80 2.39 -13.89
CA VAL A 94 -1.94 1.99 -12.77
C VAL A 94 -0.78 2.97 -12.57
N ALA A 95 -0.27 3.58 -13.64
CA ALA A 95 0.83 4.54 -13.57
C ALA A 95 0.45 5.82 -12.80
N THR A 96 -0.85 6.13 -12.69
CA THR A 96 -1.39 7.33 -12.03
C THR A 96 -1.81 7.10 -10.57
N LEU A 97 -1.89 5.84 -10.14
CA LEU A 97 -2.43 5.48 -8.83
C LEU A 97 -1.60 6.04 -7.67
N THR A 98 -2.27 6.65 -6.71
CA THR A 98 -1.70 6.88 -5.38
C THR A 98 -2.34 5.89 -4.42
N VAL A 99 -1.52 5.17 -3.65
CA VAL A 99 -1.97 4.29 -2.57
C VAL A 99 -1.60 4.96 -1.26
N ALA A 100 -2.55 5.15 -0.36
CA ALA A 100 -2.31 5.59 1.01
C ALA A 100 -3.11 4.69 1.95
N ARG A 101 -2.42 3.87 2.75
CA ARG A 101 -3.07 2.82 3.54
C ARG A 101 -2.39 2.60 4.88
N THR A 102 -3.19 2.43 5.91
CA THR A 102 -2.72 2.04 7.24
C THR A 102 -2.47 0.53 7.28
N CYS A 103 -1.30 0.13 7.78
CA CYS A 103 -0.96 -1.25 8.11
C CYS A 103 -0.83 -1.37 9.63
N ASP A 104 -1.50 -2.35 10.23
CA ASP A 104 -1.30 -2.71 11.64
C ASP A 104 -0.56 -4.04 11.71
N VAL A 105 0.73 -3.94 12.05
CA VAL A 105 1.70 -5.02 12.12
C VAL A 105 1.89 -5.42 13.58
N ALA A 106 0.79 -5.81 14.23
CA ALA A 106 0.80 -6.39 15.58
C ALA A 106 1.29 -7.85 15.53
N LEU A 107 2.60 -8.05 15.31
CA LEU A 107 3.21 -9.39 15.29
C LEU A 107 3.70 -9.82 16.69
N PRO A 108 3.57 -11.11 17.06
CA PRO A 108 3.99 -11.60 18.37
C PRO A 108 5.45 -11.27 18.70
N GLY A 109 5.71 -10.67 19.87
CA GLY A 109 7.07 -10.35 20.34
C GLY A 109 7.52 -8.90 20.09
N LEU A 110 6.77 -8.15 19.27
CA LEU A 110 6.78 -6.70 19.26
C LEU A 110 5.70 -6.26 20.27
N GLY A 111 6.08 -5.70 21.42
CA GLY A 111 5.09 -5.09 22.30
C GLY A 111 4.24 -4.08 21.51
N GLN A 112 2.98 -3.86 21.88
CA GLN A 112 2.20 -2.73 21.34
C GLN A 112 2.96 -1.44 21.60
N THR A 113 3.73 -1.03 20.62
CA THR A 113 4.55 0.17 20.58
C THR A 113 4.16 0.88 19.30
N ASP A 114 4.44 2.19 19.20
CA ASP A 114 4.13 2.99 18.00
C ASP A 114 4.75 2.42 16.71
N ASP A 115 5.69 1.47 16.84
CA ASP A 115 6.28 0.66 15.77
C ASP A 115 5.29 -0.31 15.09
N GLY A 116 4.06 -0.48 15.60
CA GLY A 116 3.08 -1.43 15.05
C GLY A 116 2.16 -0.86 13.97
N ARG A 117 1.93 0.46 13.90
CA ARG A 117 1.02 1.06 12.91
C ARG A 117 1.77 1.91 11.91
N TRP A 118 1.77 1.49 10.66
CA TRP A 118 2.47 2.18 9.57
C TRP A 118 1.48 2.81 8.61
N LEU A 119 1.88 3.95 8.07
CA LEU A 119 1.29 4.53 6.87
C LEU A 119 2.17 4.13 5.67
N VAL A 120 1.59 3.36 4.75
CA VAL A 120 2.20 3.02 3.47
C VAL A 120 1.66 3.97 2.41
N VAL A 121 2.56 4.67 1.73
CA VAL A 121 2.23 5.56 0.62
C VAL A 121 3.02 5.16 -0.62
N THR A 122 2.34 5.05 -1.75
CA THR A 122 2.99 5.00 -3.07
C THR A 122 2.38 6.07 -3.95
N ALA A 123 3.19 6.67 -4.80
CA ALA A 123 2.80 7.79 -5.64
C ALA A 123 3.21 7.55 -7.10
N PRO A 124 2.52 8.17 -8.07
CA PRO A 124 2.89 8.08 -9.47
C PRO A 124 4.26 8.72 -9.73
N PRO A 125 4.98 8.36 -10.81
CA PRO A 125 6.30 8.93 -11.13
C PRO A 125 6.32 10.46 -11.28
N ALA A 126 5.18 11.08 -11.59
CA ALA A 126 5.05 12.53 -11.66
C ALA A 126 5.12 13.23 -10.28
N ALA A 127 4.89 12.49 -9.19
CA ALA A 127 4.95 13.03 -7.84
C ALA A 127 6.40 13.11 -7.35
N ALA A 128 6.87 14.32 -7.05
CA ALA A 128 8.20 14.57 -6.50
C ALA A 128 8.21 14.58 -4.98
N SER A 129 7.08 14.91 -4.34
CA SER A 129 6.94 14.90 -2.88
C SER A 129 5.49 14.64 -2.46
N ALA A 130 5.28 14.40 -1.16
CA ALA A 130 3.95 14.28 -0.60
C ALA A 130 3.84 15.03 0.74
N GLN A 131 2.61 15.38 1.11
CA GLN A 131 2.24 15.98 2.38
C GLN A 131 1.18 15.13 3.06
N LEU A 132 1.39 14.85 4.34
CA LEU A 132 0.39 14.24 5.20
C LEU A 132 -0.56 15.33 5.70
N LEU A 133 -1.86 15.12 5.52
CA LEU A 133 -2.89 16.08 5.89
C LEU A 133 -3.77 15.56 7.02
N GLY A 134 -4.19 16.47 7.89
CA GLY A 134 -5.17 16.22 8.95
C GLY A 134 -6.60 16.51 8.51
N GLY A 135 -7.55 16.33 9.43
CA GLY A 135 -8.99 16.43 9.13
C GLY A 135 -9.54 17.80 8.71
N ARG A 136 -8.76 18.87 8.78
CA ARG A 136 -9.13 20.20 8.26
C ARG A 136 -8.27 20.60 7.05
N GLY A 137 -7.59 19.64 6.42
CA GLY A 137 -6.69 19.87 5.29
C GLY A 137 -5.36 20.54 5.67
N GLN A 138 -5.08 20.70 6.97
CA GLN A 138 -3.80 21.23 7.45
C GLN A 138 -2.68 20.21 7.22
N VAL A 139 -1.51 20.70 6.84
CA VAL A 139 -0.30 19.86 6.71
C VAL A 139 0.19 19.47 8.09
N LEU A 140 0.28 18.16 8.33
CA LEU A 140 0.84 17.59 9.56
C LEU A 140 2.34 17.35 9.42
N ALA A 141 2.77 16.81 8.29
CA ALA A 141 4.17 16.52 8.00
C ALA A 141 4.45 16.38 6.49
N PRO A 142 5.67 16.66 6.01
CA PRO A 142 6.11 16.20 4.71
C PRO A 142 6.36 14.68 4.72
N LEU A 143 6.19 14.03 3.57
CA LEU A 143 6.46 12.61 3.37
C LEU A 143 7.56 12.44 2.30
N PRO A 144 8.68 11.76 2.61
CA PRO A 144 9.76 11.55 1.66
C PRO A 144 9.38 10.45 0.67
N LEU A 145 9.09 10.78 -0.59
CA LEU A 145 8.79 9.79 -1.63
C LEU A 145 10.07 9.21 -2.25
N THR A 146 10.88 8.51 -1.45
CA THR A 146 12.08 7.85 -1.96
C THR A 146 11.70 6.69 -2.86
N ALA A 147 12.10 6.72 -4.13
CA ALA A 147 11.78 5.67 -5.08
C ALA A 147 10.25 5.43 -5.18
N GLY A 148 9.46 6.48 -5.40
CA GLY A 148 8.02 6.34 -5.71
C GLY A 148 7.11 5.94 -4.53
N GLY A 149 7.62 5.83 -3.31
CA GLY A 149 6.82 5.55 -2.12
C GLY A 149 7.53 5.81 -0.80
N THR A 150 6.83 5.58 0.30
CA THR A 150 7.37 5.65 1.67
C THR A 150 6.57 4.78 2.62
N VAL A 151 7.24 4.32 3.67
CA VAL A 151 6.59 3.78 4.87
C VAL A 151 7.02 4.64 6.05
N VAL A 152 6.06 5.15 6.82
CA VAL A 152 6.33 5.95 8.02
C VAL A 152 5.44 5.49 9.17
N PRO A 153 5.80 5.72 10.44
CA PRO A 153 4.88 5.55 11.55
C PRO A 153 3.60 6.36 11.33
N MET A 154 2.44 5.78 11.66
CA MET A 154 1.17 6.46 11.53
C MET A 154 1.12 7.68 12.46
N THR A 155 0.81 8.86 11.91
CA THR A 155 0.66 10.09 12.69
C THR A 155 -0.79 10.25 13.15
N ASP A 156 -0.99 10.55 14.43
CA ASP A 156 -2.32 10.79 14.98
C ASP A 156 -3.04 11.93 14.25
N GLY A 157 -4.33 11.71 13.94
CA GLY A 157 -5.16 12.69 13.26
C GLY A 157 -4.93 12.83 11.75
N ALA A 158 -4.00 12.06 11.15
CA ALA A 158 -3.83 12.01 9.70
C ALA A 158 -5.05 11.42 8.99
N ARG A 159 -5.41 11.99 7.84
CA ARG A 159 -6.63 11.66 7.08
C ARG A 159 -6.41 11.46 5.60
N SER A 160 -5.54 12.23 4.98
CA SER A 160 -5.26 12.13 3.54
C SER A 160 -3.79 12.43 3.26
N VAL A 161 -3.35 12.04 2.07
CA VAL A 161 -2.02 12.35 1.53
C VAL A 161 -2.22 13.19 0.28
N ARG A 162 -1.53 14.32 0.20
CA ARG A 162 -1.47 15.14 -1.01
C ARG A 162 -0.13 14.94 -1.70
N THR A 163 -0.15 14.47 -2.94
CA THR A 163 1.04 14.36 -3.79
C THR A 163 1.27 15.67 -4.53
N LEU A 164 2.53 16.05 -4.68
CA LEU A 164 2.95 17.29 -5.32
C LEU A 164 3.95 16.99 -6.44
N ASP A 165 3.88 17.75 -7.53
CA ASP A 165 4.89 17.73 -8.58
C ASP A 165 6.20 18.42 -8.15
N ALA A 166 7.21 18.42 -9.03
CA ALA A 166 8.51 19.04 -8.78
C ALA A 166 8.44 20.58 -8.60
N ALA A 167 7.37 21.23 -9.06
CA ALA A 167 7.12 22.66 -8.86
C ALA A 167 6.29 22.94 -7.60
N GLY A 168 5.97 21.91 -6.80
CA GLY A 168 5.16 22.02 -5.59
C GLY A 168 3.65 22.12 -5.83
N ARG A 169 3.17 21.83 -7.05
CA ARG A 169 1.74 21.90 -7.38
C ARG A 169 1.04 20.60 -6.99
N PRO A 170 -0.18 20.66 -6.43
CA PRO A 170 -0.95 19.46 -6.12
C PRO A 170 -1.27 18.63 -7.36
N LEU A 171 -1.02 17.32 -7.27
CA LEU A 171 -1.41 16.33 -8.29
C LEU A 171 -2.70 15.64 -7.88
N ALA A 172 -2.73 15.06 -6.68
CA ALA A 172 -3.89 14.38 -6.14
C ALA A 172 -3.92 14.49 -4.62
N GLU A 173 -5.12 14.43 -4.05
CA GLU A 173 -5.33 14.17 -2.63
C GLU A 173 -6.02 12.81 -2.47
N THR A 174 -5.40 11.92 -1.71
CA THR A 174 -5.84 10.53 -1.55
C THR A 174 -6.17 10.28 -0.08
N PRO A 175 -7.41 9.90 0.26
CA PRO A 175 -7.75 9.49 1.61
C PRO A 175 -6.89 8.31 2.08
N ILE A 176 -6.50 8.33 3.36
CA ILE A 176 -5.80 7.20 3.97
C ILE A 176 -6.84 6.12 4.25
N ALA A 177 -6.73 4.98 3.57
CA ALA A 177 -7.60 3.86 3.82
C ALA A 177 -7.24 3.21 5.18
N PRO A 178 -8.23 2.97 6.07
CA PRO A 178 -7.98 2.33 7.34
C PRO A 178 -7.62 0.84 7.16
N VAL A 179 -7.15 0.23 8.25
CA VAL A 179 -7.02 -1.24 8.33
C VAL A 179 -8.42 -1.84 8.20
N PRO A 180 -8.60 -2.86 7.34
CA PRO A 180 -9.91 -3.48 7.17
C PRO A 180 -10.37 -4.15 8.46
N THR A 181 -11.65 -4.01 8.79
CA THR A 181 -12.27 -4.63 9.97
C THR A 181 -12.68 -6.08 9.73
N ALA A 182 -12.72 -6.51 8.46
CA ALA A 182 -12.95 -7.88 8.03
C ALA A 182 -11.97 -8.25 6.91
N PRO A 183 -11.53 -9.53 6.82
CA PRO A 183 -10.53 -9.96 5.83
C PRO A 183 -11.00 -9.81 4.37
N PHE A 184 -12.30 -9.77 4.11
CA PHE A 184 -12.87 -9.52 2.79
C PHE A 184 -14.20 -8.73 2.91
N GLY A 185 -14.48 -7.86 1.94
CA GLY A 185 -15.74 -7.09 1.87
C GLY A 185 -15.69 -5.67 2.46
N ASP A 186 -14.61 -5.29 3.14
CA ASP A 186 -14.38 -3.93 3.64
C ASP A 186 -13.56 -3.13 2.60
N PHE A 187 -14.23 -2.63 1.57
CA PHE A 187 -13.60 -1.91 0.45
C PHE A 187 -13.32 -0.42 0.76
N GLY A 188 -13.53 0.03 1.99
CA GLY A 188 -13.54 1.44 2.36
C GLY A 188 -14.63 2.24 1.62
N PRO A 189 -14.75 3.56 1.88
CA PRO A 189 -15.54 4.42 1.01
C PRO A 189 -14.78 4.55 -0.32
N GLY A 190 -15.33 4.01 -1.40
CA GLY A 190 -14.76 4.19 -2.74
C GLY A 190 -14.51 5.68 -3.08
N PRO A 191 -13.80 5.97 -4.18
CA PRO A 191 -13.42 7.34 -4.52
C PRO A 191 -14.65 8.27 -4.51
N ALA A 192 -14.52 9.39 -3.79
CA ALA A 192 -15.55 10.42 -3.75
C ALA A 192 -15.77 10.94 -5.18
N ARG A 193 -17.04 11.00 -5.60
CA ARG A 193 -17.46 11.63 -6.86
C ARG A 193 -17.37 13.14 -6.76
#